data_AF-M5JUZ3-F1
#
_entry.id   AF-M5JUZ3-F1
#
_cell.length_a   1.000
_cell.length_b   1.000
_cell.length_c   1.000
_cell.angle_alpha   90.00
_cell.angle_beta   90.00
_cell.angle_gamma   90.00
#
_symmetry.space_group_name_H-M   'P 1'
#
loop_
_entity.id
_entity.type
_entity.pdbx_description
1 polymer ?
#
loop_
_entity_poly.entity_id
_entity_poly.type
_entity_poly.pdbx_seq_one_letter_code
_entity_poly.pdbx_strand_id
1 'polypeptide(L)'
;MTAVNLRFRITRGEGGAGETALPFDRNGSWLGGFCSRNHFYCRGHIVMNMRIQCCVPFCRRTIAADKLPPEHNEWLCIKHWPLVPASLRHRKRRAERIARRKQTEAAWRLASALWQRCKRAAIERAGGLQ
;
A
#
# COMPACT_ATOMS: atom_id res chain seq x y z
N MET A 1 -2.76 41.27 26.42
CA MET A 1 -3.17 40.74 25.10
C MET A 1 -1.98 40.91 24.16
N THR A 2 -1.19 39.86 23.97
CA THR A 2 0.04 39.91 23.16
C THR A 2 0.08 38.65 22.29
N ALA A 3 -0.17 38.83 20.99
CA ALA A 3 -0.08 37.79 19.99
C ALA A 3 1.37 37.72 19.48
N VAL A 4 2.04 36.58 19.70
CA VAL A 4 3.38 36.31 19.18
C VAL A 4 3.24 35.73 17.77
N ASN A 5 3.69 36.51 16.79
CA ASN A 5 3.62 36.23 15.36
C ASN A 5 4.86 35.39 14.96
N LEU A 6 4.71 34.07 14.82
CA LEU A 6 5.79 33.18 14.38
C LEU A 6 5.81 33.09 12.85
N ARG A 7 6.65 33.93 12.23
CA ARG A 7 7.04 33.82 10.82
C ARG A 7 7.93 32.60 10.62
N PHE A 8 7.42 31.58 9.95
CA PHE A 8 8.19 30.42 9.51
C PHE A 8 8.92 30.77 8.20
N ARG A 9 10.24 30.97 8.30
CA ARG A 9 11.13 31.27 7.16
C ARG A 9 11.58 29.94 6.54
N ILE A 10 11.02 29.56 5.40
CA ILE A 10 11.46 28.40 4.63
C ILE A 10 12.66 28.84 3.77
N THR A 11 13.86 28.36 4.09
CA THR A 11 15.04 28.50 3.24
C THR A 11 14.94 27.50 2.08
N ARG A 12 14.87 28.02 0.85
CA ARG A 12 15.09 27.27 -0.39
C ARG A 12 16.51 26.71 -0.37
N GLY A 13 16.64 25.39 -0.36
CA GLY A 13 17.88 24.71 -0.71
C GLY A 13 17.95 24.56 -2.23
N GLU A 14 18.77 25.40 -2.86
CA GLU A 14 19.31 25.18 -4.20
C GLU A 14 20.49 24.21 -4.07
N GLY A 15 20.56 23.18 -4.91
CA GLY A 15 21.70 22.27 -4.90
C GLY A 15 21.55 21.07 -5.81
N GLY A 16 22.18 21.16 -7.00
CA GLY A 16 22.88 20.03 -7.60
C GLY A 16 22.11 19.21 -8.64
N ALA A 17 22.10 19.71 -9.87
CA ALA A 17 22.02 18.88 -11.07
C ALA A 17 23.26 17.96 -11.10
N GLY A 18 23.02 16.65 -11.01
CA GLY A 18 24.01 15.60 -11.19
C GLY A 18 23.45 14.57 -12.14
N GLU A 19 23.38 14.93 -13.43
CA GLU A 19 23.19 14.01 -14.54
C GLU A 19 24.35 13.01 -14.56
N THR A 20 24.15 11.83 -13.99
CA THR A 20 24.95 10.65 -14.35
C THR A 20 24.43 10.11 -15.67
N ALA A 21 24.89 10.73 -16.76
CA ALA A 21 24.82 10.16 -18.09
C ALA A 21 25.52 8.80 -18.08
N LEU A 22 24.75 7.73 -18.29
CA LEU A 22 25.32 6.41 -18.54
C LEU A 22 26.01 6.45 -19.92
N PRO A 23 27.26 5.98 -20.05
CA PRO A 23 27.91 5.93 -21.35
C PRO A 23 27.18 4.95 -22.27
N PHE A 24 26.75 5.47 -23.41
CA PHE A 24 26.18 4.71 -24.53
C PHE A 24 27.35 4.28 -25.44
N ASP A 25 27.53 2.98 -25.65
CA ASP A 25 28.61 2.48 -26.52
C ASP A 25 28.23 2.61 -28.01
N ARG A 26 29.24 2.86 -28.87
CA ARG A 26 29.10 3.24 -30.27
C ARG A 26 28.52 2.17 -31.20
N ASN A 27 28.24 0.97 -30.68
CA ASN A 27 27.74 -0.18 -31.45
C ASN A 27 26.27 -0.54 -31.14
N GLY A 28 25.54 0.26 -30.35
CA GLY A 28 24.09 0.10 -30.18
C GLY A 28 23.65 -1.24 -29.58
N SER A 29 24.52 -1.94 -28.84
CA SER A 29 24.19 -3.19 -28.17
C SER A 29 24.26 -3.04 -26.65
N TRP A 30 23.16 -3.38 -25.98
CA TRP A 30 23.11 -3.52 -24.53
C TRP A 30 23.83 -4.82 -24.13
N LEU A 31 25.12 -4.75 -23.80
CA LEU A 31 25.83 -5.83 -23.13
C LEU A 31 25.46 -5.83 -21.64
N GLY A 32 24.24 -6.27 -21.35
CA GLY A 32 23.71 -6.35 -19.99
C GLY A 32 22.49 -7.25 -19.98
N GLY A 33 22.71 -8.53 -19.71
CA GLY A 33 21.71 -9.57 -19.73
C GLY A 33 20.40 -9.15 -19.07
N PHE A 34 19.31 -9.34 -19.81
CA PHE A 34 17.95 -9.23 -19.34
C PHE A 34 17.76 -10.29 -18.25
N CYS A 35 18.09 -9.94 -17.00
CA CYS A 35 17.82 -10.78 -15.85
C CYS A 35 16.30 -10.75 -15.63
N SER A 36 15.62 -11.72 -16.26
CA SER A 36 14.21 -12.01 -16.09
C SER A 36 13.85 -11.96 -14.62
N ARG A 37 13.03 -10.98 -14.27
CA ARG A 37 12.63 -10.56 -12.91
C ARG A 37 11.71 -11.58 -12.19
N ASN A 38 11.85 -12.88 -12.52
CA ASN A 38 10.82 -13.89 -12.27
C ASN A 38 11.38 -15.27 -11.87
N HIS A 39 12.48 -15.33 -11.11
CA HIS A 39 12.91 -16.57 -10.45
C HIS A 39 13.18 -16.32 -8.97
N PHE A 40 12.11 -16.31 -8.18
CA PHE A 40 12.16 -16.39 -6.72
C PHE A 40 11.18 -17.48 -6.25
N TYR A 41 11.40 -18.73 -6.67
CA TYR A 41 10.81 -19.89 -6.02
C TYR A 41 11.85 -21.00 -6.02
N CYS A 42 12.36 -21.33 -4.82
CA CYS A 42 12.76 -22.68 -4.40
C CYS A 42 13.32 -22.62 -2.96
N ARG A 43 12.45 -22.33 -1.98
CA ARG A 43 12.60 -22.91 -0.65
C ARG A 43 11.24 -23.48 -0.24
N GLY A 44 11.23 -24.81 -0.19
CA GLY A 44 10.05 -25.63 0.04
C GLY A 44 9.45 -25.37 1.40
N HIS A 45 8.40 -24.55 1.41
CA HIS A 45 7.39 -24.60 2.43
C HIS A 45 6.12 -25.03 1.69
N ILE A 46 5.65 -26.25 1.95
CA ILE A 46 4.33 -26.71 1.53
C ILE A 46 3.33 -25.92 2.38
N VAL A 47 3.14 -24.64 2.06
CA VAL A 47 1.99 -23.89 2.53
C VAL A 47 0.89 -24.31 1.57
N MET A 48 0.03 -25.24 1.99
CA MET A 48 -1.23 -25.52 1.30
C MET A 48 -1.80 -24.17 0.86
N ASN A 49 -1.98 -23.99 -0.45
CA ASN A 49 -2.31 -22.73 -1.13
C ASN A 49 -3.57 -22.09 -0.55
N MET A 50 -3.46 -21.46 0.61
CA MET A 50 -4.56 -20.78 1.26
C MET A 50 -4.83 -19.54 0.43
N ARG A 51 -5.84 -19.64 -0.43
CA ARG A 51 -6.34 -18.51 -1.20
C ARG A 51 -7.36 -17.79 -0.34
N ILE A 52 -7.02 -16.59 0.10
CA ILE A 52 -7.92 -15.74 0.88
C ILE A 52 -8.93 -15.14 -0.10
N GLN A 53 -10.23 -15.30 0.20
CA GLN A 53 -11.30 -14.72 -0.59
C GLN A 53 -11.45 -13.23 -0.30
N CYS A 54 -11.92 -12.47 -1.30
CA CYS A 54 -12.31 -11.08 -1.07
C CYS A 54 -13.44 -11.01 -0.03
N CYS A 55 -13.37 -10.10 0.93
CA CYS A 55 -14.37 -9.96 1.99
C CYS A 55 -15.73 -9.39 1.54
N VAL A 56 -15.92 -9.09 0.25
CA VAL A 56 -17.19 -8.57 -0.28
C VAL A 56 -18.06 -9.76 -0.70
N PRO A 57 -19.33 -9.82 -0.24
CA PRO A 57 -20.27 -10.87 -0.64
C PRO A 57 -20.33 -11.04 -2.17
N PHE A 58 -20.47 -12.30 -2.61
CA PHE A 58 -20.54 -12.69 -4.03
C PHE A 58 -19.27 -12.42 -4.87
N CYS A 59 -18.21 -11.84 -4.29
CA CYS A 59 -16.93 -11.69 -4.97
C CYS A 59 -16.16 -13.01 -5.01
N ARG A 60 -15.90 -13.55 -6.21
CA ARG A 60 -15.11 -14.78 -6.38
C ARG A 60 -13.60 -14.53 -6.50
N ARG A 61 -13.14 -13.28 -6.40
CA ARG A 61 -11.70 -13.00 -6.48
C ARG A 61 -11.01 -13.55 -5.25
N THR A 62 -9.82 -14.10 -5.45
CA THR A 62 -8.97 -14.63 -4.39
C THR A 62 -7.53 -14.14 -4.54
N ILE A 63 -6.80 -14.07 -3.44
CA ILE A 63 -5.37 -13.77 -3.39
C ILE A 63 -4.67 -14.88 -2.63
N ALA A 64 -3.46 -15.23 -3.06
CA ALA A 64 -2.66 -16.21 -2.33
C ALA A 64 -2.16 -15.58 -1.01
N ALA A 65 -2.25 -16.33 0.09
CA ALA A 65 -1.92 -15.83 1.43
C ALA A 65 -0.45 -15.38 1.56
N ASP A 66 0.45 -15.94 0.75
CA ASP A 66 1.86 -15.54 0.64
C ASP A 66 2.05 -14.08 0.21
N LYS A 67 1.09 -13.50 -0.52
CA LYS A 67 1.12 -12.10 -0.96
C LYS A 67 0.62 -11.12 0.11
N LEU A 68 -0.02 -11.63 1.16
CA LEU A 68 -0.45 -10.82 2.29
C LEU A 68 0.59 -10.92 3.41
N PRO A 69 0.74 -9.85 4.23
CA PRO A 69 1.50 -9.97 5.46
C PRO A 69 0.88 -11.06 6.34
N PRO A 70 1.68 -11.86 7.08
CA PRO A 70 1.19 -13.01 7.84
C PRO A 70 0.13 -12.68 8.89
N GLU A 71 0.02 -11.41 9.28
CA GLU A 71 -0.95 -10.90 10.25
C GLU A 71 -2.33 -10.58 9.63
N HIS A 72 -2.48 -10.65 8.31
CA HIS A 72 -3.70 -10.20 7.61
C HIS A 72 -4.49 -11.38 7.03
N ASN A 73 -5.61 -11.70 7.68
CA ASN A 73 -6.53 -12.76 7.23
C ASN A 73 -7.64 -12.28 6.30
N GLU A 74 -7.71 -10.97 6.03
CA GLU A 74 -8.76 -10.34 5.23
C GLU A 74 -8.18 -9.58 4.04
N TRP A 75 -8.90 -9.60 2.92
CA TRP A 75 -8.48 -8.89 1.70
C TRP A 75 -9.66 -8.25 0.97
N LEU A 76 -9.43 -7.04 0.43
CA LEU A 76 -10.32 -6.37 -0.52
C LEU A 76 -9.68 -6.40 -1.91
N CYS A 77 -10.41 -6.92 -2.89
CA CYS A 77 -9.90 -7.00 -4.25
C CYS A 77 -9.83 -5.62 -4.93
N ILE A 78 -9.02 -5.54 -5.98
CA ILE A 78 -8.81 -4.30 -6.75
C ILE A 78 -10.11 -3.74 -7.38
N LYS A 79 -11.14 -4.57 -7.61
CA LYS A 79 -12.46 -4.10 -8.10
C LYS A 79 -13.27 -3.38 -7.02
N HIS A 80 -13.16 -3.81 -5.77
CA HIS A 80 -13.94 -3.25 -4.65
C HIS A 80 -13.21 -2.14 -3.90
N TRP A 81 -11.88 -2.08 -3.99
CA TRP A 81 -11.12 -1.00 -3.36
C TRP A 81 -11.55 0.41 -3.82
N PRO A 82 -11.85 0.68 -5.10
CA PRO A 82 -12.39 1.96 -5.55
C PRO A 82 -13.77 2.31 -5.00
N LEU A 83 -14.58 1.31 -4.60
CA LEU A 83 -15.88 1.56 -3.96
C LEU A 83 -15.73 2.22 -2.60
N VAL A 84 -14.58 2.07 -1.92
CA VAL A 84 -14.32 2.77 -0.66
C VAL A 84 -14.11 4.27 -0.92
N PRO A 85 -14.82 5.17 -0.20
CA PRO A 85 -14.68 6.60 -0.42
C PRO A 85 -13.24 7.05 -0.20
N ALA A 86 -12.79 7.99 -1.05
CA ALA A 86 -11.41 8.46 -1.04
C ALA A 86 -10.97 9.02 0.33
N SER A 87 -11.89 9.65 1.06
CA SER A 87 -11.66 10.16 2.42
C SER A 87 -11.29 9.06 3.40
N LEU A 88 -12.00 7.92 3.40
CA LEU A 88 -11.67 6.77 4.25
C LEU A 88 -10.35 6.12 3.85
N ARG A 89 -10.09 5.97 2.55
CA ARG A 89 -8.80 5.44 2.06
C ARG A 89 -7.63 6.32 2.50
N HIS A 90 -7.78 7.64 2.43
CA HIS A 90 -6.78 8.59 2.89
C HIS A 90 -6.56 8.51 4.42
N ARG A 91 -7.64 8.47 5.20
CA ARG A 91 -7.58 8.31 6.66
C ARG A 91 -6.89 7.02 7.06
N LYS A 92 -7.23 5.88 6.43
CA LYS A 92 -6.60 4.58 6.67
C LYS A 92 -5.09 4.66 6.39
N ARG A 93 -4.68 5.17 5.22
CA ARG A 93 -3.27 5.33 4.86
C ARG A 93 -2.50 6.19 5.86
N ARG A 94 -3.12 7.27 6.35
CA ARG A 94 -2.51 8.13 7.39
C ARG A 94 -2.35 7.38 8.71
N ALA A 95 -3.38 6.64 9.14
CA ALA A 95 -3.33 5.86 10.37
C ALA A 95 -2.26 4.74 10.30
N GLU A 96 -2.17 4.01 9.19
CA GLU A 96 -1.13 2.99 8.98
C GLU A 96 0.28 3.59 9.02
N ARG A 97 0.47 4.79 8.44
CA ARG A 97 1.75 5.49 8.51
C ARG A 97 2.11 5.86 9.95
N ILE A 98 1.13 6.30 10.74
CA ILE A 98 1.33 6.60 12.16
C ILE A 98 1.63 5.33 12.95
N ALA A 99 0.88 4.24 12.70
CA ALA A 99 1.07 2.96 13.37
C ALA A 99 2.46 2.37 13.08
N ARG A 100 2.93 2.41 11.83
CA ARG A 100 4.28 1.99 11.47
C ARG A 100 5.39 2.83 12.11
N ARG A 101 5.15 4.14 12.29
CA ARG A 101 6.13 5.06 12.91
C ARG A 101 6.20 4.91 14.42
N LYS A 102 5.04 4.82 15.08
CA LYS A 102 4.97 4.78 16.56
C LYS A 102 5.09 3.37 17.12
N GLN A 103 4.72 2.36 16.33
CA GLN A 103 4.65 0.94 16.74
C GLN A 103 3.85 0.70 18.03
N THR A 104 2.91 1.59 18.35
CA THR A 104 2.04 1.44 19.52
C THR A 104 0.79 0.66 19.17
N GLU A 105 0.32 -0.16 20.11
CA GLU A 105 -0.91 -0.95 19.95
C GLU A 105 -2.12 -0.05 19.66
N ALA A 106 -2.24 1.10 20.35
CA ALA A 106 -3.31 2.06 20.13
C ALA A 106 -3.37 2.59 18.69
N ALA A 107 -2.21 2.80 18.05
CA ALA A 107 -2.16 3.26 16.66
C ALA A 107 -2.59 2.15 15.68
N TRP A 108 -2.20 0.91 15.95
CA TRP A 108 -2.67 -0.25 15.18
C TRP A 108 -4.16 -0.50 15.35
N ARG A 109 -4.71 -0.38 16.58
CA ARG A 109 -6.16 -0.45 16.84
C ARG A 109 -6.94 0.58 16.03
N LEU A 110 -6.43 1.82 15.94
CA LEU A 110 -7.06 2.86 15.10
C LEU A 110 -7.02 2.50 13.61
N ALA A 111 -5.89 1.98 13.11
CA ALA A 111 -5.77 1.54 11.72
C ALA A 111 -6.74 0.38 11.41
N SER A 112 -6.85 -0.59 12.32
CA SER A 112 -7.80 -1.71 12.23
C SER A 112 -9.25 -1.23 12.26
N ALA A 113 -9.60 -0.28 13.12
CA ALA A 113 -10.94 0.32 13.15
C ALA A 113 -11.29 1.03 11.82
N LEU A 114 -10.33 1.75 11.23
CA LEU A 114 -10.51 2.37 9.92
C LEU A 114 -10.62 1.34 8.79
N TRP A 115 -9.91 0.21 8.90
CA TRP A 115 -10.08 -0.91 7.97
C TRP A 115 -11.50 -1.49 8.02
N GLN A 116 -12.05 -1.73 9.21
CA GLN A 116 -13.43 -2.21 9.35
C GLN A 116 -14.44 -1.25 8.72
N ARG A 117 -14.24 0.07 8.85
CA ARG A 117 -15.07 1.08 8.16
C ARG A 117 -14.92 1.02 6.64
N CYS A 118 -13.71 0.81 6.12
CA CYS A 118 -13.49 0.64 4.69
C CYS A 118 -14.19 -0.63 4.17
N LYS A 119 -14.08 -1.74 4.91
CA LYS A 119 -14.75 -3.01 4.58
C LYS A 119 -16.26 -2.83 4.52
N ARG A 120 -16.85 -2.22 5.56
CA ARG A 120 -18.28 -1.91 5.61
C ARG A 120 -18.74 -1.10 4.41
N ALA A 121 -18.06 0.02 4.12
CA ALA A 121 -18.40 0.87 2.98
C ALA A 121 -18.27 0.16 1.62
N ALA A 122 -17.31 -0.76 1.48
CA ALA A 122 -17.17 -1.56 0.27
C ALA A 122 -18.33 -2.56 0.11
N ILE A 123 -18.76 -3.21 1.20
CA ILE A 123 -19.86 -4.16 1.20
C ILE A 123 -21.19 -3.46 0.91
N GLU A 124 -21.48 -2.36 1.60
CA GLU A 124 -22.70 -1.57 1.41
C GLU A 124 -22.83 -1.12 -0.06
N ARG A 125 -21.77 -0.52 -0.62
CA ARG A 125 -21.78 -0.05 -2.01
C ARG A 125 -21.79 -1.17 -3.04
N ALA A 126 -21.14 -2.30 -2.76
CA ALA A 126 -21.20 -3.46 -3.65
C ALA A 126 -22.60 -4.11 -3.66
N GLY A 127 -23.31 -4.05 -2.53
CA GLY A 127 -24.70 -4.49 -2.41
C GLY A 127 -25.74 -3.46 -2.88
N GLY A 128 -25.33 -2.26 -3.29
CA GLY A 128 -26.24 -1.19 -3.71
C GLY A 128 -26.95 -0.46 -2.57
N LEU A 129 -26.48 -0.61 -1.33
CA LEU A 129 -27.00 0.08 -0.14
C LEU A 129 -26.21 1.39 0.04
N GLN A 130 -26.86 2.55 -0.10
CA GLN A 130 -26.28 3.88 0.12
C GLN A 130 -27.00 4.62 1.23
#